data_AF-A0A0F9AEE7-F1
#
_entry.id   AF-A0A0F9AEE7-F1
#
_cell.length_a   1.000
_cell.length_b   1.000
_cell.length_c   1.000
_cell.angle_alpha   90.00
_cell.angle_beta   90.00
_cell.angle_gamma   90.00
#
_symmetry.space_group_name_H-M   'P 1'
#
loop_
_entity.id
_entity.type
_entity.pdbx_description
1 polymer ?
#
loop_
_entity_poly.entity_id
_entity_poly.type
_entity_poly.pdbx_seq_one_letter_code
_entity_poly.pdbx_strand_id
1 'polypeptide(L)'
;CCMYATKEAIIAKEHEKQIEPTIFFMDMRAFGKDFDKYYQRAQEQYGIRYIKSMVSQVKQMPQTKNLRIKYIVNERAMIEEEFDLVVLSVGLSPSENIQQLGRRLGVELNKYGFCQTDVFSPVKTSRAGVYVCGAFQGPKDIPETVIQASGAASFAQGDLASARGSLVSKKEYPPEIDVRGQPPRIGAFICHCGINIGGVVDVPAVVKYAQTLPNVVYAMDNLYTCSQDTQDAIKEKIKEHNLNRVIVASCSPRTHEPLFQETIQEAGLNRYLFEMANIRDQCSWVHMHQPDQATEKAKNLVRMAVAKARRLAPLYKIKVDINHSALVIGGGLSGLTAALAIAEQGFEVHLIERERELGGHLRRIRFMLDGEDPQEKLASL
;
A
#
# COMPACT_ATOMS: atom_id res chain seq x y z
N CYS A 1 -15.96 -4.88 -3.88
CA CYS A 1 -16.86 -3.80 -3.43
C CYS A 1 -17.13 -3.84 -1.93
N CYS A 2 -17.51 -4.98 -1.34
CA CYS A 2 -17.81 -5.11 0.09
C CYS A 2 -16.79 -4.43 1.03
N MET A 3 -15.50 -4.66 0.79
CA MET A 3 -14.45 -4.15 1.66
C MET A 3 -14.24 -2.65 1.54
N TYR A 4 -14.27 -2.08 0.32
CA TYR A 4 -14.18 -0.62 0.21
C TYR A 4 -15.44 0.04 0.77
N ALA A 5 -16.63 -0.56 0.60
CA ALA A 5 -17.87 0.00 1.14
C ALA A 5 -17.82 0.07 2.67
N THR A 6 -17.34 -1.01 3.29
CA THR A 6 -17.07 -1.06 4.73
C THR A 6 -16.03 -0.02 5.15
N LYS A 7 -14.95 0.11 4.38
CA LYS A 7 -13.89 1.10 4.65
C LYS A 7 -14.41 2.53 4.58
N GLU A 8 -15.11 2.90 3.52
CA GLU A 8 -15.69 4.25 3.37
C GLU A 8 -16.72 4.54 4.47
N ALA A 9 -17.53 3.54 4.86
CA ALA A 9 -18.47 3.69 5.98
C ALA A 9 -17.77 3.95 7.32
N ILE A 10 -16.67 3.22 7.62
CA ILE A 10 -15.85 3.49 8.81
C ILE A 10 -15.26 4.90 8.74
N ILE A 11 -14.61 5.24 7.63
CA ILE A 11 -13.96 6.55 7.45
C ILE A 11 -14.98 7.69 7.61
N ALA A 12 -16.16 7.56 7.00
CA ALA A 12 -17.23 8.54 7.14
C ALA A 12 -17.63 8.72 8.61
N LYS A 13 -17.84 7.61 9.34
CA LYS A 13 -18.19 7.64 10.77
C LYS A 13 -17.07 8.22 11.66
N GLU A 14 -15.81 8.01 11.29
CA GLU A 14 -14.65 8.58 11.98
C GLU A 14 -14.57 10.10 11.82
N HIS A 15 -14.95 10.62 10.65
CA HIS A 15 -14.94 12.07 10.38
C HIS A 15 -16.20 12.77 10.87
N GLU A 16 -17.36 12.10 10.84
CA GLU A 16 -18.62 12.62 11.35
C GLU A 16 -19.40 11.53 12.11
N LYS A 17 -19.42 11.67 13.45
CA LYS A 17 -20.00 10.67 14.35
C LYS A 17 -21.51 10.52 14.18
N GLN A 18 -22.18 11.55 13.67
CA GLN A 18 -23.63 11.55 13.46
C GLN A 18 -24.08 10.72 12.25
N ILE A 19 -23.19 10.37 11.33
CA ILE A 19 -23.55 9.54 10.16
C ILE A 19 -24.01 8.16 10.64
N GLU A 20 -25.11 7.62 10.10
CA GLU A 20 -25.60 6.28 10.40
C GLU A 20 -25.47 5.36 9.16
N PRO A 21 -24.30 4.74 8.92
CA PRO A 21 -24.07 3.99 7.70
C PRO A 21 -24.87 2.68 7.71
N THR A 22 -25.60 2.44 6.62
CA THR A 22 -26.25 1.15 6.35
C THR A 22 -25.76 0.58 5.02
N ILE A 23 -25.22 -0.63 5.04
CA ILE A 23 -24.72 -1.35 3.87
C ILE A 23 -25.69 -2.46 3.51
N PHE A 24 -26.33 -2.32 2.34
CA PHE A 24 -27.15 -3.35 1.72
C PHE A 24 -26.28 -4.28 0.87
N PHE A 25 -26.40 -5.59 1.07
CA PHE A 25 -25.56 -6.58 0.37
C PHE A 25 -26.31 -7.89 0.13
N MET A 26 -25.83 -8.70 -0.81
CA MET A 26 -26.29 -10.09 -1.01
C MET A 26 -25.39 -11.06 -0.27
N ASP A 27 -24.10 -11.03 -0.58
CA ASP A 27 -23.08 -11.88 0.04
C ASP A 27 -21.88 -11.03 0.47
N MET A 28 -21.41 -11.25 1.69
CA MET A 28 -20.24 -10.54 2.21
C MET A 28 -18.97 -11.25 1.75
N ARG A 29 -18.22 -10.64 0.82
CA ARG A 29 -16.97 -11.17 0.28
C ARG A 29 -15.76 -10.56 0.97
N ALA A 30 -15.47 -11.05 2.18
CA ALA A 30 -14.36 -10.63 3.04
C ALA A 30 -13.25 -11.70 3.09
N PHE A 31 -12.72 -12.10 1.93
CA PHE A 31 -11.84 -13.27 1.78
C PHE A 31 -10.34 -12.99 2.00
N GLY A 32 -9.95 -11.71 2.05
CA GLY A 32 -8.57 -11.31 2.35
C GLY A 32 -8.22 -11.59 3.82
N LYS A 33 -6.92 -11.62 4.12
CA LYS A 33 -6.44 -11.84 5.49
C LYS A 33 -7.02 -10.77 6.44
N ASP A 34 -7.68 -11.22 7.51
CA ASP A 34 -8.32 -10.40 8.53
C ASP A 34 -9.44 -9.47 8.00
N PHE A 35 -9.94 -9.68 6.78
CA PHE A 35 -11.05 -8.89 6.23
C PHE A 35 -12.37 -9.19 6.95
N ASP A 36 -12.55 -10.42 7.44
CA ASP A 36 -13.67 -10.82 8.31
C ASP A 36 -13.66 -10.04 9.62
N LYS A 37 -12.48 -9.90 10.26
CA LYS A 37 -12.32 -9.10 11.48
C LYS A 37 -12.56 -7.62 11.22
N TYR A 38 -12.15 -7.11 10.05
CA TYR A 38 -12.42 -5.72 9.68
C TYR A 38 -13.93 -5.46 9.54
N TYR A 39 -14.66 -6.40 8.94
CA TYR A 39 -16.12 -6.38 8.86
C TYR A 39 -16.80 -6.46 10.24
N GLN A 40 -16.36 -7.37 11.12
CA GLN A 40 -16.88 -7.47 12.49
C GLN A 40 -16.64 -6.17 13.27
N ARG A 41 -15.43 -5.60 13.16
CA ARG A 41 -15.07 -4.35 13.79
C ARG A 41 -15.96 -3.19 13.32
N ALA A 42 -16.23 -3.10 12.02
CA ALA A 42 -17.15 -2.11 11.45
C ALA A 42 -18.54 -2.18 12.10
N GLN A 43 -19.05 -3.38 12.31
CA GLN A 43 -20.35 -3.59 12.94
C GLN A 43 -20.33 -3.28 14.44
N GLU A 44 -19.36 -3.82 15.18
CA GLU A 44 -19.33 -3.77 16.65
C GLU A 44 -18.86 -2.42 17.20
N GLN A 45 -17.86 -1.81 16.60
CA GLN A 45 -17.22 -0.59 17.14
C GLN A 45 -17.74 0.69 16.49
N TYR A 46 -18.13 0.62 15.22
CA TYR A 46 -18.59 1.80 14.47
C TYR A 46 -20.12 1.81 14.24
N GLY A 47 -20.82 0.75 14.65
CA GLY A 47 -22.27 0.67 14.56
C GLY A 47 -22.80 0.62 13.13
N ILE A 48 -21.99 0.15 12.17
CA ILE A 48 -22.41 0.05 10.76
C ILE A 48 -23.46 -1.06 10.65
N ARG A 49 -24.65 -0.70 10.15
CA ARG A 49 -25.74 -1.65 9.92
C ARG A 49 -25.50 -2.41 8.63
N TYR A 50 -25.61 -3.72 8.67
CA TYR A 50 -25.52 -4.58 7.49
C TYR A 50 -26.84 -5.28 7.23
N ILE A 51 -27.41 -5.06 6.04
CA ILE A 51 -28.71 -5.61 5.66
C ILE A 51 -28.50 -6.54 4.48
N LYS A 52 -28.73 -7.84 4.71
CA LYS A 52 -28.68 -8.87 3.67
C LYS A 52 -29.95 -8.81 2.81
N SER A 53 -29.96 -7.93 1.82
CA SER A 53 -31.04 -7.78 0.85
C SER A 53 -30.52 -7.15 -0.43
N MET A 54 -31.11 -7.56 -1.56
CA MET A 54 -31.05 -6.76 -2.78
C MET A 54 -32.04 -5.59 -2.65
N VAL A 55 -31.58 -4.37 -2.94
CA VAL A 55 -32.44 -3.19 -3.02
C VAL A 55 -33.24 -3.24 -4.32
N SER A 56 -34.56 -3.12 -4.24
CA SER A 56 -35.43 -3.17 -5.42
C SER A 56 -35.61 -1.82 -6.08
N GLN A 57 -35.61 -0.74 -5.30
CA GLN A 57 -35.85 0.61 -5.82
C GLN A 57 -35.24 1.66 -4.89
N VAL A 58 -34.73 2.74 -5.51
CA VAL A 58 -34.39 4.00 -4.84
C VAL A 58 -35.25 5.10 -5.45
N LYS A 59 -35.96 5.86 -4.62
CA LYS A 59 -36.83 6.96 -5.06
C LYS A 59 -36.52 8.24 -4.28
N GLN A 60 -36.27 9.34 -4.99
CA GLN A 60 -36.13 10.64 -4.34
C GLN A 60 -37.49 11.19 -3.90
N MET A 61 -37.56 11.64 -2.65
CA MET A 61 -38.74 12.24 -2.06
C MET A 61 -38.91 13.70 -2.54
N PRO A 62 -40.09 14.11 -3.03
CA PRO A 62 -40.25 15.44 -3.63
C PRO A 62 -39.93 16.61 -2.70
N GLN A 63 -40.34 16.51 -1.43
CA GLN A 63 -40.27 17.58 -0.43
C GLN A 63 -38.89 17.64 0.26
N THR A 64 -38.43 16.53 0.83
CA THR A 64 -37.19 16.47 1.62
C THR A 64 -35.94 16.30 0.76
N LYS A 65 -36.09 15.83 -0.49
CA LYS A 65 -34.99 15.36 -1.35
C LYS A 65 -34.23 14.13 -0.84
N ASN A 66 -34.65 13.57 0.31
CA ASN A 66 -34.15 12.30 0.83
C ASN A 66 -34.47 11.15 -0.13
N LEU A 67 -33.73 10.06 0.01
CA LEU A 67 -33.77 8.90 -0.85
C LEU A 67 -34.43 7.75 -0.09
N ARG A 68 -35.61 7.35 -0.55
CA ARG A 68 -36.32 6.19 -0.03
C ARG A 68 -35.80 4.92 -0.69
N ILE A 69 -35.29 4.00 0.10
CA ILE A 69 -34.84 2.67 -0.33
C ILE A 69 -35.89 1.65 0.04
N LYS A 70 -36.20 0.77 -0.92
CA LYS A 70 -37.10 -0.37 -0.75
C LYS A 70 -36.33 -1.68 -0.84
N TYR A 71 -36.49 -2.55 0.16
CA TYR A 71 -35.75 -3.81 0.27
C TYR A 71 -36.59 -4.89 0.99
N ILE A 72 -36.17 -6.15 0.88
CA ILE A 72 -36.89 -7.29 1.45
C ILE A 72 -36.06 -7.88 2.59
N VAL A 73 -36.69 -8.08 3.75
CA VAL A 73 -36.07 -8.76 4.89
C VAL A 73 -36.74 -10.11 5.09
N ASN A 74 -35.93 -11.15 5.34
CA ASN A 74 -36.38 -12.52 5.60
C ASN A 74 -37.33 -13.08 4.52
N GLU A 75 -37.15 -12.66 3.27
CA GLU A 75 -37.94 -13.08 2.10
C GLU A 75 -39.46 -12.84 2.21
N ARG A 76 -39.92 -12.05 3.19
CA ARG A 76 -41.34 -11.93 3.52
C ARG A 76 -41.80 -10.50 3.80
N ALA A 77 -40.92 -9.66 4.33
CA ALA A 77 -41.28 -8.29 4.71
C ALA A 77 -40.64 -7.28 3.77
N MET A 78 -41.47 -6.44 3.16
CA MET A 78 -41.05 -5.31 2.35
C MET A 78 -40.90 -4.10 3.26
N ILE A 79 -39.68 -3.59 3.37
CA ILE A 79 -39.33 -2.44 4.21
C ILE A 79 -39.00 -1.25 3.33
N GLU A 80 -39.45 -0.07 3.76
CA GLU A 80 -39.07 1.21 3.18
C GLU A 80 -38.37 2.03 4.26
N GLU A 81 -37.18 2.52 3.95
CA GLU A 81 -36.35 3.34 4.86
C GLU A 81 -35.82 4.54 4.08
N GLU A 82 -35.79 5.72 4.72
CA GLU A 82 -35.32 6.96 4.11
C GLU A 82 -33.88 7.26 4.53
N PHE A 83 -33.07 7.69 3.57
CA PHE A 83 -31.66 8.04 3.76
C PHE A 83 -31.37 9.40 3.14
N ASP A 84 -30.46 10.16 3.71
CA ASP A 84 -30.07 11.47 3.15
C ASP A 84 -29.18 11.33 1.91
N LEU A 85 -28.38 10.25 1.84
CA LEU A 85 -27.48 9.95 0.74
C LEU A 85 -27.45 8.45 0.44
N VAL A 86 -27.41 8.10 -0.85
CA VAL A 86 -27.21 6.72 -1.31
C VAL A 86 -25.93 6.64 -2.12
N VAL A 87 -25.02 5.77 -1.68
CA VAL A 87 -23.75 5.51 -2.36
C VAL A 87 -23.82 4.17 -3.08
N LEU A 88 -23.67 4.18 -4.40
CA LEU A 88 -23.64 2.96 -5.19
C LEU A 88 -22.23 2.35 -5.14
N SER A 89 -22.13 1.16 -4.54
CA SER A 89 -20.90 0.37 -4.52
C SER A 89 -20.67 -0.31 -5.87
N VAL A 90 -20.25 0.47 -6.87
CA VAL A 90 -20.06 0.02 -8.25
C VAL A 90 -18.92 -1.00 -8.41
N GLY A 91 -19.13 -1.98 -9.29
CA GLY A 91 -18.09 -2.92 -9.69
C GLY A 91 -17.01 -2.28 -10.57
N LEU A 92 -15.99 -3.06 -10.92
CA LEU A 92 -14.96 -2.65 -11.87
C LEU A 92 -15.27 -3.26 -13.23
N SER A 93 -15.09 -2.46 -14.29
CA SER A 93 -15.16 -2.88 -15.69
C SER A 93 -14.10 -2.10 -16.47
N PRO A 94 -13.41 -2.73 -17.44
CA PRO A 94 -12.44 -2.02 -18.25
C PRO A 94 -13.17 -1.06 -19.20
N SER A 95 -12.69 0.17 -19.30
CA SER A 95 -13.23 1.15 -20.24
C SER A 95 -12.96 0.72 -21.68
N GLU A 96 -13.76 1.23 -22.62
CA GLU A 96 -13.60 0.90 -24.04
C GLU A 96 -12.18 1.24 -24.56
N ASN A 97 -11.63 2.38 -24.14
CA ASN A 97 -10.26 2.79 -24.48
C ASN A 97 -9.20 1.75 -24.04
N ILE A 98 -9.37 1.17 -22.85
CA ILE A 98 -8.45 0.15 -22.33
C ILE A 98 -8.62 -1.18 -23.08
N GLN A 99 -9.84 -1.54 -23.44
CA GLN A 99 -10.09 -2.72 -24.28
C GLN A 99 -9.48 -2.55 -25.68
N GLN A 100 -9.61 -1.36 -26.28
CA GLN A 100 -8.99 -1.04 -27.56
C GLN A 100 -7.46 -1.09 -27.48
N LEU A 101 -6.86 -0.59 -26.38
CA LEU A 101 -5.43 -0.74 -26.12
C LEU A 101 -5.02 -2.21 -26.07
N GLY A 102 -5.76 -3.06 -25.36
CA GLY A 102 -5.51 -4.50 -25.32
C GLY A 102 -5.53 -5.12 -26.72
N ARG A 103 -6.56 -4.83 -27.53
CA ARG A 103 -6.64 -5.31 -28.92
C ARG A 103 -5.49 -4.81 -29.79
N ARG A 104 -5.07 -3.55 -29.65
CA ARG A 104 -3.92 -2.98 -30.38
C ARG A 104 -2.59 -3.62 -29.96
N LEU A 105 -2.46 -3.98 -28.69
CA LEU A 105 -1.34 -4.77 -28.19
C LEU A 105 -1.44 -6.24 -28.60
N GLY A 106 -2.52 -6.68 -29.26
CA GLY A 106 -2.68 -8.06 -29.72
C GLY A 106 -2.90 -9.06 -28.60
N VAL A 107 -3.43 -8.62 -27.45
CA VAL A 107 -3.79 -9.51 -26.34
C VAL A 107 -5.27 -9.89 -26.40
N GLU A 108 -5.57 -11.13 -26.05
CA GLU A 108 -6.94 -11.62 -25.96
C GLU A 108 -7.65 -11.04 -24.74
N LEU A 109 -8.96 -10.79 -24.90
CA LEU A 109 -9.82 -10.33 -23.83
C LEU A 109 -10.85 -11.42 -23.50
N ASN A 110 -11.17 -11.55 -22.22
CA ASN A 110 -12.22 -12.46 -21.77
C ASN A 110 -13.62 -11.89 -22.08
N LYS A 111 -14.66 -12.66 -21.79
CA LYS A 111 -16.07 -12.27 -22.03
C LYS A 111 -16.51 -11.00 -21.29
N TYR A 112 -15.75 -10.55 -20.30
CA TYR A 112 -16.00 -9.33 -19.52
C TYR A 112 -15.11 -8.15 -19.96
N GLY A 113 -14.30 -8.32 -21.00
CA GLY A 113 -13.42 -7.29 -21.56
C GLY A 113 -12.08 -7.10 -20.84
N PHE A 114 -11.78 -7.90 -19.80
CA PHE A 114 -10.47 -7.90 -19.14
C PHE A 114 -9.46 -8.73 -19.94
N CYS A 115 -8.16 -8.52 -19.70
CA CYS A 115 -7.13 -9.34 -20.32
C CYS A 115 -7.29 -10.82 -19.93
N GLN A 116 -7.35 -11.70 -20.93
CA GLN A 116 -7.42 -13.14 -20.73
C GLN A 116 -6.03 -13.67 -20.31
N THR A 117 -6.03 -14.49 -19.26
CA THR A 117 -4.84 -15.14 -18.68
C THR A 117 -5.19 -16.55 -18.24
N ASP A 118 -4.16 -17.35 -17.95
CA ASP A 118 -4.25 -18.72 -17.41
C ASP A 118 -4.14 -18.71 -15.87
N VAL A 119 -4.71 -19.70 -15.17
CA VAL A 119 -4.71 -19.72 -13.70
C VAL A 119 -3.33 -19.99 -13.11
N PHE A 120 -2.51 -20.81 -13.76
CA PHE A 120 -1.13 -21.02 -13.36
C PHE A 120 -0.16 -19.95 -13.86
N SER A 121 -0.59 -19.13 -14.83
CA SER A 121 0.19 -18.00 -15.36
C SER A 121 -0.62 -16.70 -15.38
N PRO A 122 -1.06 -16.18 -14.21
CA PRO A 122 -2.08 -15.11 -14.12
C PRO A 122 -1.60 -13.73 -14.57
N VAL A 123 -0.36 -13.62 -15.05
CA VAL A 123 0.27 -12.39 -15.54
C VAL A 123 0.75 -12.51 -16.99
N LYS A 124 0.73 -13.71 -17.57
CA LYS A 124 1.07 -13.95 -18.98
C LYS A 124 -0.16 -13.71 -19.84
N THR A 125 -0.02 -12.88 -20.86
CA THR A 125 -1.08 -12.65 -21.84
C THR A 125 -1.00 -13.67 -22.97
N SER A 126 -1.96 -13.66 -23.88
CA SER A 126 -1.91 -14.47 -25.11
C SER A 126 -0.78 -14.08 -26.08
N ARG A 127 -0.10 -12.95 -25.85
CA ARG A 127 1.03 -12.49 -26.67
C ARG A 127 2.35 -12.61 -25.91
N ALA A 128 3.29 -13.37 -26.47
CA ALA A 128 4.64 -13.50 -25.93
C ALA A 128 5.34 -12.12 -25.80
N GLY A 129 6.08 -11.93 -24.70
CA GLY A 129 6.73 -10.67 -24.36
C GLY A 129 5.79 -9.56 -23.86
N VAL A 130 4.48 -9.83 -23.75
CA VAL A 130 3.50 -8.90 -23.19
C VAL A 130 2.88 -9.51 -21.92
N TYR A 131 2.99 -8.76 -20.83
CA TYR A 131 2.52 -9.16 -19.51
C TYR A 131 1.44 -8.20 -19.01
N VAL A 132 0.59 -8.71 -18.11
CA VAL A 132 -0.48 -7.93 -17.47
C VAL A 132 -0.36 -8.00 -15.96
N CYS A 133 -0.62 -6.88 -15.29
CA CYS A 133 -0.76 -6.82 -13.84
C CYS A 133 -1.86 -5.82 -13.46
N GLY A 134 -2.47 -6.01 -12.30
CA GLY A 134 -3.44 -5.08 -11.74
C GLY A 134 -4.84 -5.25 -12.32
N ALA A 135 -5.64 -4.19 -12.23
CA ALA A 135 -7.09 -4.26 -12.44
C ALA A 135 -7.51 -4.61 -13.88
N PHE A 136 -6.62 -4.47 -14.88
CA PHE A 136 -6.94 -4.85 -16.27
C PHE A 136 -6.98 -6.37 -16.47
N GLN A 137 -6.27 -7.16 -15.65
CA GLN A 137 -6.42 -8.62 -15.67
C GLN A 137 -7.74 -9.07 -15.01
N GLY A 138 -8.28 -8.26 -14.09
CA GLY A 138 -9.54 -8.55 -13.41
C GLY A 138 -9.68 -7.73 -12.12
N PRO A 139 -10.90 -7.59 -11.57
CA PRO A 139 -11.13 -6.88 -10.31
C PRO A 139 -10.34 -7.51 -9.17
N LYS A 140 -9.55 -6.71 -8.45
CA LYS A 140 -8.69 -7.16 -7.36
C LYS A 140 -8.35 -6.02 -6.41
N ASP A 141 -7.75 -6.36 -5.27
CA ASP A 141 -7.28 -5.36 -4.31
C ASP A 141 -5.83 -4.92 -4.56
N ILE A 142 -5.34 -4.02 -3.71
CA ILE A 142 -4.00 -3.44 -3.80
C ILE A 142 -2.92 -4.52 -3.56
N PRO A 143 -2.95 -5.30 -2.45
CA PRO A 143 -2.01 -6.40 -2.25
C PRO A 143 -1.89 -7.36 -3.43
N GLU A 144 -3.02 -7.83 -3.97
CA GLU A 144 -3.03 -8.73 -5.13
C GLU A 144 -2.41 -8.07 -6.37
N THR A 145 -2.68 -6.78 -6.57
CA THR A 145 -2.08 -5.98 -7.66
C THR A 145 -0.57 -5.91 -7.53
N VAL A 146 -0.05 -5.67 -6.32
CA VAL A 146 1.41 -5.58 -6.06
C VAL A 146 2.09 -6.94 -6.27
N ILE A 147 1.44 -8.03 -5.86
CA ILE A 147 1.93 -9.39 -6.11
C ILE A 147 1.99 -9.67 -7.61
N GLN A 148 0.93 -9.36 -8.36
CA GLN A 148 0.95 -9.52 -9.82
C GLN A 148 2.01 -8.66 -10.51
N ALA A 149 2.21 -7.41 -10.07
CA ALA A 149 3.24 -6.55 -10.62
C ALA A 149 4.64 -7.18 -10.45
N SER A 150 4.89 -7.81 -9.30
CA SER A 150 6.15 -8.52 -9.04
C SER A 150 6.30 -9.75 -9.94
N GLY A 151 5.22 -10.52 -10.14
CA GLY A 151 5.23 -11.67 -11.06
C GLY A 151 5.45 -11.25 -12.52
N ALA A 152 4.76 -10.23 -13.00
CA ALA A 152 4.93 -9.69 -14.34
C ALA A 152 6.37 -9.17 -14.56
N ALA A 153 6.94 -8.47 -13.58
CA ALA A 153 8.34 -8.04 -13.63
C ALA A 153 9.31 -9.23 -13.71
N SER A 154 9.07 -10.30 -12.94
CA SER A 154 9.90 -11.51 -12.96
C SER A 154 9.93 -12.16 -14.35
N PHE A 155 8.78 -12.32 -15.01
CA PHE A 155 8.76 -12.89 -16.36
C PHE A 155 9.40 -11.97 -17.40
N ALA A 156 9.14 -10.66 -17.33
CA ALA A 156 9.79 -9.69 -18.20
C ALA A 156 11.32 -9.70 -18.02
N GLN A 157 11.82 -9.90 -16.80
CA GLN A 157 13.25 -10.04 -16.54
C GLN A 157 13.84 -11.33 -17.13
N GLY A 158 13.07 -12.41 -17.19
CA GLY A 158 13.43 -13.64 -17.91
C GLY A 158 13.65 -13.38 -19.39
N ASP A 159 12.68 -12.73 -20.05
CA ASP A 159 12.78 -12.37 -21.48
C ASP A 159 13.96 -11.43 -21.76
N LEU A 160 14.27 -10.54 -20.82
CA LEU A 160 15.35 -9.55 -20.93
C LEU A 160 16.71 -10.06 -20.44
N ALA A 161 16.84 -11.34 -20.07
CA ALA A 161 18.04 -11.88 -19.43
C ALA A 161 19.31 -11.67 -20.29
N SER A 162 19.21 -11.83 -21.61
CA SER A 162 20.32 -11.65 -22.56
C SER A 162 20.79 -10.20 -22.69
N ALA A 163 19.93 -9.24 -22.38
CA ALA A 163 20.21 -7.80 -22.44
C ALA A 163 20.36 -7.17 -21.04
N ARG A 164 20.47 -7.99 -19.98
CA ARG A 164 20.52 -7.52 -18.60
C ARG A 164 21.64 -6.48 -18.40
N GLY A 165 21.28 -5.33 -17.83
CA GLY A 165 22.24 -4.28 -17.52
C GLY A 165 22.57 -3.33 -18.68
N SER A 166 22.22 -3.67 -19.93
CA SER A 166 22.60 -2.88 -21.13
C SER A 166 22.05 -1.45 -21.15
N LEU A 167 20.88 -1.21 -20.55
CA LEU A 167 20.20 0.09 -20.50
C LEU A 167 19.97 0.59 -19.06
N VAL A 168 20.72 0.07 -18.08
CA VAL A 168 20.58 0.52 -16.69
C VAL A 168 21.24 1.87 -16.52
N SER A 169 20.44 2.91 -16.25
CA SER A 169 20.93 4.21 -15.83
C SER A 169 21.00 4.29 -14.30
N LYS A 170 22.01 4.98 -13.79
CA LYS A 170 22.09 5.32 -12.37
C LYS A 170 21.34 6.63 -12.15
N LYS A 171 20.47 6.67 -11.14
CA LYS A 171 19.89 7.93 -10.67
C LYS A 171 21.03 8.80 -10.15
N GLU A 172 21.20 9.96 -10.77
CA GLU A 172 22.18 10.96 -10.34
C GLU A 172 21.53 11.90 -9.33
N TYR A 173 22.23 12.14 -8.24
CA TYR A 173 21.84 13.12 -7.23
C TYR A 173 22.70 14.37 -7.39
N PRO A 174 22.21 15.55 -6.96
CA PRO A 174 23.05 16.73 -6.87
C PRO A 174 24.30 16.46 -6.00
N PRO A 175 25.40 17.20 -6.21
CA PRO A 175 26.60 17.07 -5.38
C PRO A 175 26.27 17.13 -3.88
N GLU A 176 26.87 16.21 -3.10
CA GLU A 176 26.66 16.18 -1.65
C GLU A 176 27.20 17.47 -1.01
N ILE A 177 26.35 18.12 -0.22
CA ILE A 177 26.70 19.30 0.56
C ILE A 177 27.60 18.85 1.71
N ASP A 178 28.82 19.37 1.78
CA ASP A 178 29.73 19.09 2.89
C ASP A 178 29.29 19.83 4.15
N VAL A 179 28.85 19.07 5.15
CA VAL A 179 28.36 19.59 6.44
C VAL A 179 29.38 19.41 7.57
N ARG A 180 30.61 18.95 7.28
CA ARG A 180 31.64 18.72 8.29
C ARG A 180 32.04 20.03 8.97
N GLY A 181 32.18 19.99 10.29
CA GLY A 181 32.52 21.17 11.09
C GLY A 181 31.41 22.21 11.25
N GLN A 182 30.26 22.05 10.56
CA GLN A 182 29.13 22.97 10.71
C GLN A 182 28.29 22.62 11.96
N PRO A 183 27.74 23.63 12.67
CA PRO A 183 26.77 23.35 13.74
C PRO A 183 25.50 22.72 13.14
N PRO A 184 24.83 21.80 13.86
CA PRO A 184 23.57 21.24 13.39
C PRO A 184 22.52 22.33 13.14
N ARG A 185 21.84 22.23 12.01
CA ARG A 185 20.71 23.06 11.56
C ARG A 185 19.60 22.13 11.11
N ILE A 186 18.65 21.91 11.99
CA ILE A 186 17.67 20.84 11.89
C ILE A 186 16.34 21.39 11.39
N GLY A 187 15.78 20.76 10.35
CA GLY A 187 14.39 20.94 9.96
C GLY A 187 13.52 19.80 10.50
N ALA A 188 12.48 20.13 11.26
CA ALA A 188 11.54 19.16 11.81
C ALA A 188 10.18 19.22 11.07
N PHE A 189 9.79 18.13 10.44
CA PHE A 189 8.53 18.03 9.70
C PHE A 189 7.58 17.07 10.42
N ILE A 190 6.46 17.57 10.96
CA ILE A 190 5.55 16.81 11.82
C ILE A 190 4.26 16.48 11.03
N CYS A 191 3.97 15.20 10.85
CA CYS A 191 2.85 14.74 10.02
C CYS A 191 1.55 14.64 10.82
N HIS A 192 0.42 15.04 10.22
CA HIS A 192 -0.92 14.70 10.72
C HIS A 192 -1.38 13.31 10.28
N CYS A 193 -0.94 12.84 9.11
CA CYS A 193 -1.39 11.59 8.50
C CYS A 193 -2.94 11.52 8.41
N GLY A 194 -3.56 12.63 8.03
CA GLY A 194 -5.01 12.83 8.17
C GLY A 194 -5.40 12.81 9.65
N ILE A 195 -6.34 11.95 10.02
CA ILE A 195 -6.76 11.76 11.41
C ILE A 195 -5.93 10.70 12.16
N ASN A 196 -5.02 9.99 11.49
CA ASN A 196 -4.27 8.90 12.12
C ASN A 196 -3.32 9.38 13.22
N ILE A 197 -2.71 10.56 13.04
CA ILE A 197 -1.91 11.22 14.08
C ILE A 197 -2.69 12.43 14.61
N GLY A 198 -3.15 13.31 13.72
CA GLY A 198 -3.83 14.55 14.07
C GLY A 198 -5.16 14.37 14.81
N GLY A 199 -5.77 13.17 14.76
CA GLY A 199 -6.98 12.85 15.52
C GLY A 199 -6.73 12.50 16.99
N VAL A 200 -5.47 12.32 17.41
CA VAL A 200 -5.09 11.93 18.78
C VAL A 200 -4.02 12.85 19.36
N VAL A 201 -3.01 13.19 18.56
CA VAL A 201 -1.88 14.03 18.97
C VAL A 201 -2.16 15.47 18.52
N ASP A 202 -1.98 16.44 19.42
CA ASP A 202 -1.96 17.86 19.08
C ASP A 202 -0.65 18.17 18.32
N VAL A 203 -0.69 17.96 17.01
CA VAL A 203 0.44 18.17 16.10
C VAL A 203 0.94 19.62 16.14
N PRO A 204 0.08 20.67 16.11
CA PRO A 204 0.53 22.05 16.30
C PRO A 204 1.32 22.29 17.60
N ALA A 205 0.92 21.67 18.73
CA ALA A 205 1.68 21.76 19.97
C ALA A 205 3.05 21.05 19.88
N VAL A 206 3.14 19.93 19.15
CA VAL A 206 4.41 19.25 18.88
C VAL A 206 5.34 20.11 18.01
N VAL A 207 4.81 20.81 17.00
CA VAL A 207 5.59 21.77 16.18
C VAL A 207 6.14 22.89 17.05
N LYS A 208 5.29 23.55 17.85
CA LYS A 208 5.72 24.62 18.77
C LYS A 208 6.79 24.14 19.72
N TYR A 209 6.64 22.93 20.27
CA TYR A 209 7.65 22.33 21.12
C TYR A 209 8.97 22.07 20.37
N ALA A 210 8.91 21.54 19.15
CA ALA A 210 10.09 21.28 18.33
C ALA A 210 10.90 22.55 18.07
N GLN A 211 10.24 23.69 17.85
CA GLN A 211 10.89 25.00 17.67
C GLN A 211 11.71 25.46 18.90
N THR A 212 11.40 24.96 20.10
CA THR A 212 12.17 25.29 21.31
C THR A 212 13.43 24.43 21.49
N LEU A 213 13.59 23.37 20.69
CA LEU A 213 14.68 22.42 20.88
C LEU A 213 15.99 22.93 20.27
N PRO A 214 17.15 22.62 20.89
CA PRO A 214 18.44 23.07 20.39
C PRO A 214 18.68 22.65 18.94
N ASN A 215 19.22 23.59 18.14
CA ASN A 215 19.58 23.40 16.74
C ASN A 215 18.40 23.20 15.75
N VAL A 216 17.14 23.22 16.21
CA VAL A 216 15.98 23.26 15.32
C VAL A 216 15.83 24.68 14.79
N VAL A 217 16.07 24.85 13.48
CA VAL A 217 16.00 26.17 12.81
C VAL A 217 14.71 26.35 12.01
N TYR A 218 14.02 25.25 11.72
CA TYR A 218 12.74 25.24 11.04
C TYR A 218 11.89 24.08 11.55
N ALA A 219 10.60 24.33 11.78
CA ALA A 219 9.65 23.27 12.04
C ALA A 219 8.29 23.61 11.43
N MET A 220 7.65 22.63 10.81
CA MET A 220 6.31 22.76 10.23
C MET A 220 5.53 21.46 10.41
N ASP A 221 4.21 21.58 10.41
CA ASP A 221 3.29 20.47 10.19
C ASP A 221 2.72 20.46 8.79
N ASN A 222 2.25 19.29 8.36
CA ASN A 222 1.54 19.13 7.11
C ASN A 222 0.64 17.88 7.13
N LEU A 223 -0.33 17.81 6.23
CA LEU A 223 -1.35 16.75 6.27
C LEU A 223 -0.76 15.35 6.00
N TYR A 224 0.13 15.24 5.01
CA TYR A 224 0.76 13.98 4.59
C TYR A 224 2.22 14.21 4.19
N THR A 225 3.18 14.00 5.09
CA THR A 225 4.60 14.30 4.81
C THR A 225 5.19 13.48 3.66
N CYS A 226 4.64 12.29 3.41
CA CYS A 226 5.05 11.44 2.29
C CYS A 226 4.47 11.86 0.93
N SER A 227 3.57 12.86 0.86
CA SER A 227 3.05 13.33 -0.43
C SER A 227 4.14 13.98 -1.27
N GLN A 228 4.01 13.91 -2.60
CA GLN A 228 4.98 14.49 -3.53
C GLN A 228 5.17 15.99 -3.25
N ASP A 229 4.08 16.74 -3.12
CA ASP A 229 4.12 18.18 -2.83
C ASP A 229 4.88 18.51 -1.54
N THR A 230 4.74 17.68 -0.49
CA THR A 230 5.49 17.90 0.75
C THR A 230 6.96 17.52 0.60
N GLN A 231 7.28 16.47 -0.15
CA GLN A 231 8.67 16.12 -0.43
C GLN A 231 9.39 17.25 -1.18
N ASP A 232 8.70 17.88 -2.14
CA ASP A 232 9.22 19.05 -2.85
C ASP A 232 9.41 20.24 -1.89
N ALA A 233 8.43 20.51 -1.02
CA ALA A 233 8.56 21.53 0.02
C ALA A 233 9.72 21.26 1.00
N ILE A 234 9.96 20.00 1.39
CA ILE A 234 11.11 19.63 2.23
C ILE A 234 12.42 20.01 1.53
N LYS A 235 12.55 19.68 0.23
CA LYS A 235 13.74 20.01 -0.57
C LYS A 235 13.97 21.53 -0.65
N GLU A 236 12.90 22.30 -0.82
CA GLU A 236 12.96 23.77 -0.81
C GLU A 236 13.41 24.30 0.55
N LYS A 237 12.81 23.82 1.64
CA LYS A 237 13.14 24.25 3.01
C LYS A 237 14.56 23.88 3.43
N ILE A 238 15.10 22.77 2.92
CA ILE A 238 16.52 22.43 3.09
C ILE A 238 17.42 23.54 2.54
N LYS A 239 17.11 24.05 1.34
CA LYS A 239 17.88 25.12 0.71
C LYS A 239 17.64 26.46 1.39
N GLU A 240 16.37 26.85 1.59
CA GLU A 240 15.97 28.15 2.17
C GLU A 240 16.56 28.37 3.56
N HIS A 241 16.51 27.36 4.42
CA HIS A 241 16.98 27.47 5.80
C HIS A 241 18.40 26.94 6.00
N ASN A 242 19.11 26.56 4.93
CA ASN A 242 20.43 25.92 5.00
C ASN A 242 20.44 24.77 6.03
N LEU A 243 19.46 23.88 5.90
CA LEU A 243 19.35 22.72 6.79
C LEU A 243 20.47 21.74 6.48
N ASN A 244 21.06 21.15 7.50
CA ASN A 244 22.04 20.08 7.36
C ASN A 244 21.62 18.80 8.07
N ARG A 245 20.45 18.78 8.71
CA ARG A 245 19.81 17.61 9.32
C ARG A 245 18.30 17.72 9.10
N VAL A 246 17.65 16.59 8.88
CA VAL A 246 16.19 16.54 8.70
C VAL A 246 15.61 15.51 9.64
N ILE A 247 14.50 15.87 10.28
CA ILE A 247 13.69 14.97 11.08
C ILE A 247 12.29 14.94 10.51
N VAL A 248 11.72 13.75 10.40
CA VAL A 248 10.28 13.60 10.14
C VAL A 248 9.64 12.89 11.32
N ALA A 249 8.66 13.53 11.94
CA ALA A 249 7.83 12.92 12.98
C ALA A 249 6.53 12.41 12.33
N SER A 250 6.46 11.11 12.06
CA SER A 250 5.30 10.52 11.37
C SER A 250 5.11 9.04 11.72
N CYS A 251 5.18 8.16 10.70
CA CYS A 251 4.96 6.73 10.77
C CYS A 251 6.24 5.95 11.11
N SER A 252 6.22 4.64 10.90
CA SER A 252 7.37 3.77 11.12
C SER A 252 8.51 4.02 10.10
N PRO A 253 9.78 4.04 10.54
CA PRO A 253 10.93 4.08 9.63
C PRO A 253 10.97 2.89 8.68
N ARG A 254 10.40 1.74 9.07
CA ARG A 254 10.30 0.56 8.19
C ARG A 254 9.50 0.81 6.92
N THR A 255 8.60 1.81 6.94
CA THR A 255 7.72 2.10 5.81
C THR A 255 8.30 3.20 4.92
N HIS A 256 8.65 4.36 5.48
CA HIS A 256 8.96 5.56 4.69
C HIS A 256 10.34 6.16 4.95
N GLU A 257 11.20 5.57 5.80
CA GLU A 257 12.58 6.08 5.95
C GLU A 257 13.32 6.12 4.60
N PRO A 258 13.27 5.09 3.74
CA PRO A 258 13.95 5.15 2.44
C PRO A 258 13.45 6.29 1.54
N LEU A 259 12.15 6.62 1.61
CA LEU A 259 11.54 7.71 0.85
C LEU A 259 12.14 9.05 1.27
N PHE A 260 12.10 9.38 2.56
CA PHE A 260 12.62 10.66 3.05
C PHE A 260 14.14 10.77 2.93
N GLN A 261 14.83 9.65 3.09
CA GLN A 261 16.26 9.56 2.79
C GLN A 261 16.56 9.95 1.34
N GLU A 262 15.78 9.46 0.38
CA GLU A 262 15.89 9.85 -1.02
C GLU A 262 15.52 11.33 -1.23
N THR A 263 14.45 11.82 -0.61
CA THR A 263 14.05 13.23 -0.66
C THR A 263 15.19 14.18 -0.24
N ILE A 264 15.89 13.90 0.86
CA ILE A 264 16.99 14.78 1.30
C ILE A 264 18.24 14.64 0.42
N GLN A 265 18.47 13.47 -0.20
CA GLN A 265 19.54 13.28 -1.17
C GLN A 265 19.29 14.09 -2.44
N GLU A 266 18.04 14.21 -2.89
CA GLU A 266 17.64 15.09 -3.99
C GLU A 266 17.83 16.59 -3.66
N ALA A 267 17.93 16.95 -2.38
CA ALA A 267 18.33 18.29 -1.93
C ALA A 267 19.85 18.45 -1.74
N GLY A 268 20.64 17.39 -1.96
CA GLY A 268 22.09 17.39 -1.79
C GLY A 268 22.58 17.01 -0.39
N LEU A 269 21.70 16.63 0.55
CA LEU A 269 22.13 16.16 1.87
C LEU A 269 22.50 14.67 1.84
N ASN A 270 23.48 14.29 2.64
CA ASN A 270 23.79 12.88 2.84
C ASN A 270 22.59 12.14 3.45
N ARG A 271 22.26 10.98 2.89
CA ARG A 271 21.17 10.08 3.30
C ARG A 271 21.05 9.87 4.80
N TYR A 272 22.17 9.78 5.50
CA TYR A 272 22.23 9.40 6.90
C TYR A 272 22.20 10.61 7.85
N LEU A 273 21.93 11.80 7.31
CA LEU A 273 21.62 13.01 8.08
C LEU A 273 20.12 13.18 8.34
N PHE A 274 19.36 12.12 8.10
CA PHE A 274 17.93 11.99 8.35
C PHE A 274 17.66 11.18 9.62
N GLU A 275 16.65 11.58 10.39
CA GLU A 275 16.11 10.79 11.50
C GLU A 275 14.58 10.77 11.46
N MET A 276 13.97 9.68 11.93
CA MET A 276 12.51 9.56 11.98
C MET A 276 12.02 9.36 13.40
N ALA A 277 11.05 10.18 13.82
CA ALA A 277 10.31 9.98 15.06
C ALA A 277 8.97 9.30 14.76
N ASN A 278 8.79 8.06 15.23
CA ASN A 278 7.55 7.32 15.03
C ASN A 278 6.48 7.77 16.05
N ILE A 279 5.65 8.73 15.65
CA ILE A 279 4.56 9.28 16.47
C ILE A 279 3.18 8.73 16.07
N ARG A 280 3.13 7.76 15.14
CA ARG A 280 1.89 7.09 14.74
C ARG A 280 1.76 5.70 15.37
N ASP A 281 2.47 4.74 14.80
CA ASP A 281 2.41 3.32 15.16
C ASP A 281 2.82 3.10 16.64
N GLN A 282 3.74 3.93 17.15
CA GLN A 282 4.22 3.88 18.53
C GLN A 282 3.62 4.96 19.45
N CYS A 283 2.68 5.78 18.97
CA CYS A 283 2.08 6.82 19.79
C CYS A 283 0.59 7.00 19.51
N SER A 284 0.19 7.71 18.44
CA SER A 284 -1.24 8.03 18.22
C SER A 284 -2.15 6.80 18.18
N TRP A 285 -1.77 5.74 17.46
CA TRP A 285 -2.61 4.54 17.30
C TRP A 285 -2.76 3.71 18.57
N VAL A 286 -1.76 3.72 19.45
CA VAL A 286 -1.79 2.92 20.68
C VAL A 286 -2.30 3.70 21.90
N HIS A 287 -2.50 5.01 21.74
CA HIS A 287 -2.91 5.94 22.81
C HIS A 287 -4.16 6.75 22.46
N MET A 288 -5.03 6.20 21.62
CA MET A 288 -6.25 6.89 21.11
C MET A 288 -7.18 7.42 22.21
N HIS A 289 -7.14 6.81 23.39
CA HIS A 289 -7.96 7.21 24.55
C HIS A 289 -7.24 8.12 25.54
N GLN A 290 -6.00 8.54 25.25
CA GLN A 290 -5.15 9.35 26.13
C GLN A 290 -4.44 10.46 25.33
N PRO A 291 -5.18 11.35 24.66
CA PRO A 291 -4.62 12.33 23.71
C PRO A 291 -3.58 13.29 24.31
N ASP A 292 -3.78 13.73 25.55
CA ASP A 292 -2.83 14.61 26.25
C ASP A 292 -1.49 13.89 26.48
N GLN A 293 -1.54 12.64 26.94
CA GLN A 293 -0.34 11.83 27.19
C GLN A 293 0.32 11.41 25.87
N ALA A 294 -0.47 11.15 24.83
CA ALA A 294 0.03 10.90 23.48
C ALA A 294 0.78 12.13 22.93
N THR A 295 0.26 13.33 23.16
CA THR A 295 0.91 14.58 22.75
C THR A 295 2.25 14.78 23.49
N GLU A 296 2.28 14.58 24.81
CA GLU A 296 3.54 14.66 25.57
C GLU A 296 4.54 13.58 25.17
N LYS A 297 4.07 12.36 24.89
CA LYS A 297 4.92 11.30 24.33
C LYS A 297 5.48 11.68 22.95
N ALA A 298 4.67 12.26 22.07
CA ALA A 298 5.11 12.70 20.74
C ALA A 298 6.18 13.80 20.84
N LYS A 299 6.02 14.79 21.73
CA LYS A 299 7.05 15.79 22.06
C LYS A 299 8.36 15.13 22.49
N ASN A 300 8.28 14.15 23.41
CA ASN A 300 9.46 13.42 23.87
C ASN A 300 10.17 12.65 22.76
N LEU A 301 9.42 11.97 21.89
CA LEU A 301 9.96 11.24 20.74
C LEU A 301 10.65 12.19 19.75
N VAL A 302 10.06 13.36 19.48
CA VAL A 302 10.69 14.40 18.66
C VAL A 302 11.97 14.92 19.31
N ARG A 303 11.97 15.17 20.62
CA ARG A 303 13.19 15.58 21.36
C ARG A 303 14.29 14.54 21.26
N MET A 304 13.96 13.25 21.40
CA MET A 304 14.93 12.17 21.26
C MET A 304 15.51 12.10 19.84
N ALA A 305 14.66 12.25 18.82
CA ALA A 305 15.09 12.30 17.43
C ALA A 305 15.98 13.53 17.15
N VAL A 306 15.64 14.72 17.67
CA VAL A 306 16.52 15.90 17.63
C VAL A 306 17.86 15.61 18.28
N ALA A 307 17.87 15.03 19.48
CA ALA A 307 19.10 14.73 20.21
C ALA A 307 20.03 13.80 19.41
N LYS A 308 19.47 12.79 18.73
CA LYS A 308 20.22 11.89 17.83
C LYS A 308 20.66 12.61 16.55
N ALA A 309 19.77 13.38 15.90
CA ALA A 309 20.04 14.11 14.67
C ALA A 309 21.23 15.07 14.81
N ARG A 310 21.38 15.72 15.97
CA ARG A 310 22.55 16.58 16.30
C ARG A 310 23.89 15.85 16.26
N ARG A 311 23.90 14.53 16.38
CA ARG A 311 25.09 13.67 16.42
C ARG A 311 25.25 12.81 15.18
N LEU A 312 24.29 12.83 14.25
CA LEU A 312 24.42 12.14 12.97
C LEU A 312 25.60 12.70 12.19
N ALA A 313 26.31 11.79 11.51
CA ALA A 313 27.39 12.09 10.59
C ALA A 313 27.04 11.51 9.21
N PRO A 314 27.57 12.08 8.12
CA PRO A 314 27.45 11.49 6.80
C PRO A 314 28.01 10.06 6.82
N LEU A 315 27.26 9.11 6.25
CA LEU A 315 27.71 7.73 6.06
C LEU A 315 27.56 7.34 4.58
N TYR A 316 28.25 6.29 4.19
CA TYR A 316 28.27 5.81 2.81
C TYR A 316 27.99 4.31 2.79
N LYS A 317 27.19 3.88 1.81
CA LYS A 317 26.89 2.46 1.63
C LYS A 317 28.16 1.73 1.25
N ILE A 318 28.44 0.65 1.96
CA ILE A 318 29.50 -0.30 1.61
C ILE A 318 29.00 -1.10 0.42
N LYS A 319 29.81 -1.21 -0.62
CA LYS A 319 29.56 -2.12 -1.74
C LYS A 319 30.06 -3.49 -1.32
N VAL A 320 29.19 -4.48 -1.44
CA VAL A 320 29.52 -5.88 -1.19
C VAL A 320 29.27 -6.64 -2.48
N ASP A 321 30.15 -7.59 -2.77
CA ASP A 321 29.95 -8.51 -3.88
C ASP A 321 28.87 -9.52 -3.51
N ILE A 322 28.02 -9.85 -4.47
CA ILE A 322 26.89 -10.76 -4.30
C ILE A 322 27.19 -12.03 -5.08
N ASN A 323 27.06 -13.19 -4.43
CA ASN A 323 27.09 -14.47 -5.13
C ASN A 323 25.84 -14.59 -6.00
N HIS A 324 26.01 -14.80 -7.29
CA HIS A 324 24.92 -14.89 -8.27
C HIS A 324 24.26 -16.28 -8.30
N SER A 325 23.89 -16.78 -7.12
CA SER A 325 23.24 -18.07 -6.90
C SER A 325 22.09 -17.90 -5.90
N ALA A 326 20.97 -18.58 -6.11
CA ALA A 326 19.81 -18.55 -5.22
C ALA A 326 19.60 -19.88 -4.50
N LEU A 327 19.07 -19.82 -3.28
CA LEU A 327 18.57 -20.98 -2.54
C LEU A 327 17.06 -20.84 -2.39
N VAL A 328 16.31 -21.83 -2.87
CA VAL A 328 14.87 -21.96 -2.70
C VAL A 328 14.59 -23.11 -1.73
N ILE A 329 13.81 -22.81 -0.68
CA ILE A 329 13.45 -23.78 0.36
C ILE A 329 11.95 -24.08 0.24
N GLY A 330 11.64 -25.35 -0.08
CA GLY A 330 10.30 -25.87 -0.35
C GLY A 330 10.04 -26.01 -1.84
N GLY A 331 9.92 -27.24 -2.32
CA GLY A 331 9.58 -27.64 -3.69
C GLY A 331 8.07 -27.75 -3.94
N GLY A 332 7.24 -26.91 -3.31
CA GLY A 332 5.83 -26.74 -3.70
C GLY A 332 5.68 -25.84 -4.93
N LEU A 333 4.44 -25.62 -5.42
CA LEU A 333 4.17 -24.78 -6.59
C LEU A 333 4.88 -23.41 -6.55
N SER A 334 4.87 -22.73 -5.41
CA SER A 334 5.54 -21.43 -5.24
C SER A 334 7.06 -21.52 -5.39
N GLY A 335 7.69 -22.52 -4.77
CA GLY A 335 9.13 -22.70 -4.84
C GLY A 335 9.60 -23.20 -6.20
N LEU A 336 8.87 -24.12 -6.83
CA LEU A 336 9.14 -24.56 -8.20
C LEU A 336 9.07 -23.38 -9.18
N THR A 337 8.01 -22.57 -9.08
CA THR A 337 7.85 -21.38 -9.92
C THR A 337 8.98 -20.37 -9.69
N ALA A 338 9.37 -20.12 -8.44
CA ALA A 338 10.48 -19.23 -8.11
C ALA A 338 11.82 -19.76 -8.64
N ALA A 339 12.09 -21.06 -8.46
CA ALA A 339 13.33 -21.68 -8.92
C ALA A 339 13.45 -21.60 -10.46
N LEU A 340 12.38 -21.94 -11.18
CA LEU A 340 12.33 -21.83 -12.63
C LEU A 340 12.51 -20.38 -13.10
N ALA A 341 11.81 -19.42 -12.49
CA ALA A 341 11.91 -18.01 -12.87
C ALA A 341 13.31 -17.42 -12.65
N ILE A 342 14.06 -17.91 -11.66
CA ILE A 342 15.45 -17.51 -11.41
C ILE A 342 16.41 -18.22 -12.40
N ALA A 343 16.16 -19.50 -12.69
CA ALA A 343 16.96 -20.27 -13.64
C ALA A 343 16.80 -19.77 -15.08
N GLU A 344 15.58 -19.44 -15.51
CA GLU A 344 15.27 -18.81 -16.82
C GLU A 344 16.00 -17.47 -17.00
N GLN A 345 16.28 -16.80 -15.88
CA GLN A 345 17.05 -15.56 -15.84
C GLN A 345 18.58 -15.75 -15.96
N GLY A 346 19.05 -17.00 -15.98
CA GLY A 346 20.45 -17.39 -16.13
C GLY A 346 21.23 -17.55 -14.82
N PHE A 347 20.56 -17.63 -13.68
CA PHE A 347 21.21 -17.79 -12.37
C PHE A 347 21.18 -19.25 -11.88
N GLU A 348 22.21 -19.64 -11.14
CA GLU A 348 22.25 -20.93 -10.46
C GLU A 348 21.22 -20.96 -9.32
N VAL A 349 20.50 -22.08 -9.19
CA VAL A 349 19.48 -22.25 -8.14
C VAL A 349 19.65 -23.60 -7.45
N HIS A 350 19.75 -23.57 -6.13
CA HIS A 350 19.62 -24.75 -5.29
C HIS A 350 18.18 -24.84 -4.77
N LEU A 351 17.48 -25.94 -5.05
CA LEU A 351 16.14 -26.20 -4.51
C LEU A 351 16.23 -27.29 -3.44
N ILE A 352 15.77 -26.99 -2.22
CA ILE A 352 15.72 -27.94 -1.12
C ILE A 352 14.25 -28.23 -0.78
N GLU A 353 13.85 -29.49 -0.88
CA GLU A 353 12.56 -29.98 -0.41
C GLU A 353 12.75 -30.93 0.78
N ARG A 354 11.86 -30.83 1.76
CA ARG A 354 11.89 -31.68 2.96
C ARG A 354 11.37 -33.09 2.65
N GLU A 355 10.31 -33.17 1.85
CA GLU A 355 9.68 -34.41 1.43
C GLU A 355 10.47 -35.09 0.30
N ARG A 356 10.16 -36.36 0.02
CA ARG A 356 10.83 -37.13 -1.04
C ARG A 356 10.47 -36.68 -2.46
N GLU A 357 9.38 -35.96 -2.61
CA GLU A 357 8.76 -35.65 -3.90
C GLU A 357 8.33 -34.19 -3.93
N LEU A 358 8.56 -33.54 -5.08
CA LEU A 358 8.17 -32.15 -5.34
C LEU A 358 6.66 -32.02 -5.56
N GLY A 359 6.15 -30.80 -5.46
CA GLY A 359 4.77 -30.40 -5.76
C GLY A 359 3.95 -29.96 -4.55
N GLY A 360 4.37 -30.31 -3.33
CA GLY A 360 3.70 -29.87 -2.09
C GLY A 360 2.20 -30.14 -2.11
N HIS A 361 1.39 -29.11 -1.80
CA HIS A 361 -0.07 -29.23 -1.78
C HIS A 361 -0.70 -29.50 -3.15
N LEU A 362 -0.07 -29.09 -4.26
CA LEU A 362 -0.61 -29.26 -5.61
C LEU A 362 -0.82 -30.75 -5.95
N ARG A 363 0.01 -31.65 -5.39
CA ARG A 363 -0.16 -33.11 -5.51
C ARG A 363 -1.51 -33.64 -5.03
N ARG A 364 -2.16 -32.91 -4.12
CA ARG A 364 -3.43 -33.31 -3.50
C ARG A 364 -4.64 -32.72 -4.21
N ILE A 365 -4.43 -31.78 -5.13
CA ILE A 365 -5.50 -31.09 -5.86
C ILE A 365 -5.69 -31.82 -7.18
N ARG A 366 -6.86 -32.45 -7.40
CA ARG A 366 -7.13 -33.26 -8.60
C ARG A 366 -8.00 -32.55 -9.63
N PHE A 367 -8.73 -31.51 -9.23
CA PHE A 367 -9.68 -30.80 -10.07
C PHE A 367 -9.66 -29.32 -9.70
N MET A 368 -9.77 -28.44 -10.71
CA MET A 368 -9.94 -26.99 -10.52
C MET A 368 -11.28 -26.53 -11.10
N LEU A 369 -11.78 -25.39 -10.60
CA LEU A 369 -13.12 -24.87 -10.95
C LEU A 369 -13.22 -24.33 -12.38
N ASP A 370 -12.08 -23.98 -12.96
CA ASP A 370 -11.91 -23.48 -14.33
C ASP A 370 -11.76 -24.61 -15.37
N GLY A 371 -11.58 -25.85 -14.91
CA GLY A 371 -11.37 -27.02 -15.77
C GLY A 371 -9.90 -27.29 -16.13
N GLU A 372 -8.94 -26.50 -15.65
CA GLU A 372 -7.51 -26.78 -15.83
C GLU A 372 -7.09 -28.02 -15.02
N ASP A 373 -6.13 -28.81 -15.54
CA ASP A 373 -5.60 -30.01 -14.87
C ASP A 373 -4.39 -29.66 -13.98
N PRO A 374 -4.56 -29.67 -12.63
CA PRO A 374 -3.48 -29.34 -11.70
C PRO A 374 -2.35 -30.38 -11.68
N GLN A 375 -2.61 -31.62 -12.08
CA GLN A 375 -1.60 -32.68 -12.13
C GLN A 375 -0.77 -32.59 -13.41
N GLU A 376 -1.38 -32.22 -14.52
CA GLU A 376 -0.65 -31.89 -15.76
C GLU A 376 0.29 -30.72 -15.53
N LYS A 377 -0.20 -29.66 -14.86
CA LYS A 377 0.66 -28.53 -14.51
C LYS A 377 1.84 -28.96 -13.65
N LEU A 378 1.60 -29.76 -12.60
CA LEU A 378 2.67 -30.22 -11.74
C LEU A 378 3.73 -31.03 -12.50
N ALA A 379 3.32 -31.86 -13.45
CA ALA A 379 4.24 -32.65 -14.27
C ALA A 379 5.08 -31.80 -15.24
N SER A 380 4.61 -30.58 -15.57
CA SER A 380 5.31 -29.63 -16.45
C SER A 380 6.38 -28.78 -15.76
N LEU A 381 6.39 -28.75 -14.42
CA LEU A 381 7.33 -28.00 -13.58
C LEU A 381 8.51 -28.88 -13.18
#